data_AF-A0A0M9YSB9-F1
#
_entry.id   AF-A0A0M9YSB9-F1
#
_cell.length_a   1.000
_cell.length_b   1.000
_cell.length_c   1.000
_cell.angle_alpha   90.00
_cell.angle_beta   90.00
_cell.angle_gamma   90.00
#
_symmetry.space_group_name_H-M   'P 1'
#
loop_
_entity.id
_entity.type
_entity.pdbx_description
1 polymer ?
#
loop_
_entity_poly.entity_id
_entity_poly.type
_entity_poly.pdbx_seq_one_letter_code
_entity_poly.pdbx_strand_id
1 'polypeptide(L)'
;MNKIDVARAAQLQINTYSKVEDGKQVRLTTYAKIEPILGWARGSCSDILDGATAATIVEKQPGGAVVSDVQAGDLAADIANAVQNAAVSVSDSLTAAEIREMKRRVLDELIRQGKIPQVDRD
;
A
#
# COMPACT_ATOMS: atom_id res chain seq x y z
N MET A 1 -13.67 10.95 -17.55
CA MET A 1 -13.74 12.30 -16.97
C MET A 1 -13.11 13.25 -17.97
N ASN A 2 -13.76 14.37 -18.32
CA ASN A 2 -13.18 15.34 -19.26
C ASN A 2 -12.33 16.39 -18.50
N LYS A 3 -11.50 17.14 -19.22
CA LYS A 3 -10.62 18.20 -18.67
C LYS A 3 -11.37 19.22 -17.79
N ILE A 4 -12.58 19.61 -18.18
CA ILE A 4 -13.41 20.59 -17.48
C ILE A 4 -13.91 20.01 -16.16
N ASP A 5 -14.26 18.74 -16.13
CA ASP A 5 -14.74 18.03 -14.94
C ASP A 5 -13.64 17.98 -13.87
N VAL A 6 -12.40 17.65 -14.24
CA VAL A 6 -11.26 17.61 -13.32
C VAL A 6 -10.97 19.00 -12.75
N ALA A 7 -10.90 20.01 -13.62
CA ALA A 7 -10.63 21.39 -13.19
C ALA A 7 -11.71 21.90 -12.22
N ARG A 8 -12.98 21.61 -12.52
CA ARG A 8 -14.11 22.00 -11.65
C ARG A 8 -14.06 21.26 -10.31
N ALA A 9 -13.83 19.95 -10.32
CA ALA A 9 -13.71 19.16 -9.10
C ALA A 9 -12.52 19.62 -8.23
N ALA A 10 -11.43 20.07 -8.87
CA ALA A 10 -10.23 20.58 -8.19
C ALA A 10 -10.36 22.03 -7.72
N GLN A 11 -11.46 22.70 -8.05
CA GLN A 11 -11.65 24.14 -7.85
C GLN A 11 -10.51 24.96 -8.49
N LEU A 12 -10.11 24.56 -9.70
CA LEU A 12 -9.08 25.20 -10.50
C LEU A 12 -9.69 25.83 -11.75
N GLN A 13 -9.06 26.89 -12.24
CA GLN A 13 -9.34 27.38 -13.58
C GLN A 13 -8.88 26.34 -14.61
N ILE A 14 -9.64 26.17 -15.70
CA ILE A 14 -9.28 25.31 -16.83
C ILE A 14 -7.86 25.60 -17.34
N ASN A 15 -7.48 26.87 -17.43
CA ASN A 15 -6.15 27.25 -17.90
C ASN A 15 -5.03 26.75 -16.97
N THR A 16 -5.28 26.69 -15.66
CA THR A 16 -4.34 26.14 -14.69
C THR A 16 -4.19 24.63 -14.86
N TYR A 17 -5.31 23.94 -15.06
CA TYR A 17 -5.29 22.49 -15.30
C TYR A 17 -4.67 22.14 -16.67
N SER A 18 -4.89 22.96 -17.71
CA SER A 18 -4.20 22.80 -19.00
C SER A 18 -2.68 22.91 -18.88
N LYS A 19 -2.16 23.80 -18.02
CA LYS A 19 -0.70 23.85 -17.76
C LYS A 19 -0.18 22.55 -17.14
N VAL A 20 -0.96 21.90 -16.29
CA VAL A 20 -0.59 20.61 -15.70
C VAL A 20 -0.52 19.52 -16.76
N GLU A 21 -1.51 19.42 -17.65
CA GLU A 21 -1.48 18.45 -18.75
C GLU A 21 -0.37 18.73 -19.77
N ASP A 22 0.00 19.99 -19.97
CA ASP A 22 1.15 20.39 -20.80
C ASP A 22 2.51 20.04 -20.14
N GLY A 23 2.53 19.44 -18.95
CA GLY A 23 3.75 19.14 -18.19
C GLY A 23 4.46 20.38 -17.66
N LYS A 24 3.78 21.54 -17.61
CA LYS A 24 4.35 22.77 -17.06
C LYS A 24 4.31 22.75 -15.54
N GLN A 25 5.36 23.27 -14.94
CA GLN A 25 5.45 23.38 -13.49
C GLN A 25 4.39 24.36 -12.96
N VAL A 26 3.58 23.90 -12.01
CA VAL A 26 2.66 24.72 -11.22
C VAL A 26 2.98 24.56 -9.73
N ARG A 27 2.25 25.26 -8.87
CA ARG A 27 2.43 25.12 -7.42
C ARG A 27 2.10 23.69 -6.98
N LEU A 28 2.86 23.14 -6.04
CA LEU A 28 2.60 21.83 -5.44
C LEU A 28 1.16 21.68 -4.91
N THR A 29 0.60 22.77 -4.37
CA THR A 29 -0.78 22.82 -3.90
C THR A 29 -1.82 22.64 -5.02
N THR A 30 -1.44 22.84 -6.28
CA THR A 30 -2.28 22.58 -7.45
C THR A 30 -2.30 21.09 -7.77
N TYR A 31 -1.14 20.43 -7.77
CA TYR A 31 -1.04 18.98 -7.95
C TYR A 31 -1.82 18.22 -6.86
N ALA A 32 -1.61 18.61 -5.60
CA ALA A 32 -2.30 18.02 -4.44
C ALA A 32 -3.84 18.10 -4.50
N LYS A 33 -4.40 19.06 -5.26
CA LYS A 33 -5.85 19.17 -5.49
C LYS A 33 -6.34 18.24 -6.60
N ILE A 34 -5.51 17.95 -7.59
CA ILE A 34 -5.85 17.15 -8.78
C ILE A 34 -5.73 15.66 -8.49
N GLU A 35 -4.64 15.25 -7.85
CA GLU A 35 -4.32 13.84 -7.53
C GLU A 35 -5.51 13.05 -6.94
N PRO A 36 -6.20 13.51 -5.87
CA PRO A 36 -7.31 12.75 -5.31
C PRO A 36 -8.53 12.62 -6.24
N ILE A 37 -8.72 13.54 -7.19
CA ILE A 37 -9.83 13.49 -8.15
C ILE A 37 -9.57 12.43 -9.22
N LEU A 38 -8.30 12.28 -9.60
CA LEU A 38 -7.85 11.25 -10.53
C LEU A 38 -7.64 9.89 -9.84
N GLY A 39 -7.81 9.82 -8.51
CA GLY A 39 -7.54 8.62 -7.72
C GLY A 39 -6.04 8.31 -7.60
N TRP A 40 -5.18 9.32 -7.76
CA TRP A 40 -3.74 9.19 -7.63
C TRP A 40 -3.29 9.48 -6.20
N ALA A 41 -2.17 8.88 -5.81
CA ALA A 41 -1.53 9.16 -4.56
C ALA A 41 -0.99 10.59 -4.55
N ARG A 42 -0.87 11.17 -3.35
CA ARG A 42 -0.24 12.49 -3.22
C ARG A 42 1.21 12.42 -3.66
N GLY A 43 1.65 13.38 -4.47
CA GLY A 43 3.01 13.41 -5.01
C GLY A 43 3.18 12.75 -6.38
N SER A 44 2.20 11.97 -6.85
CA SER A 44 2.27 11.30 -8.16
C SER A 44 2.49 12.27 -9.33
N CYS A 45 1.98 13.50 -9.26
CA CYS A 45 2.28 14.49 -10.29
C CYS A 45 3.73 14.95 -10.25
N SER A 46 4.35 15.03 -9.07
CA SER A 46 5.79 15.35 -8.94
C SER A 46 6.62 14.20 -9.49
N ASP A 47 6.30 12.96 -9.09
CA ASP A 47 7.01 11.77 -9.55
C ASP A 47 7.02 11.67 -11.09
N ILE A 48 5.90 11.97 -11.74
CA ILE A 48 5.80 12.02 -13.21
C ILE A 48 6.71 13.10 -13.80
N LEU A 49 6.75 14.29 -13.21
CA LEU A 49 7.64 15.37 -13.66
C LEU A 49 9.12 15.02 -13.44
N ASP A 50 9.40 14.23 -12.41
CA ASP A 50 10.73 13.73 -12.06
C ASP A 50 11.12 12.48 -12.90
N GLY A 51 10.24 12.02 -13.79
CA GLY A 51 10.52 10.99 -14.79
C GLY A 51 9.86 9.63 -14.56
N ALA A 52 8.95 9.51 -13.58
CA ALA A 52 8.13 8.31 -13.42
C ALA A 52 7.23 8.11 -14.65
N THR A 53 7.06 6.85 -15.05
CA THR A 53 6.30 6.48 -16.25
C THR A 53 4.80 6.37 -16.01
N ALA A 54 4.37 6.32 -14.75
CA ALA A 54 2.96 6.22 -14.36
C ALA A 54 2.72 6.86 -12.99
N ALA A 55 1.49 7.32 -12.76
CA ALA A 55 1.04 7.75 -11.45
C ALA A 55 0.82 6.56 -10.52
N THR A 56 1.14 6.73 -9.24
CA THR A 56 0.75 5.79 -8.19
C THR A 56 -0.75 5.90 -7.96
N ILE A 57 -1.49 4.81 -8.13
CA ILE A 57 -2.95 4.79 -7.96
C ILE A 57 -3.28 4.44 -6.50
N VAL A 58 -4.21 5.17 -5.90
CA VAL A 58 -4.79 4.80 -4.60
C VAL A 58 -5.83 3.71 -4.85
N GLU A 59 -5.54 2.49 -4.43
CA GLU A 59 -6.53 1.42 -4.44
C GLU A 59 -7.72 1.83 -3.55
N LYS A 60 -8.92 1.92 -4.13
CA LYS A 60 -10.16 2.07 -3.37
C LYS A 60 -10.42 0.76 -2.63
N GLN A 61 -10.08 0.73 -1.34
CA GLN A 61 -10.45 -0.39 -0.49
C GLN A 61 -11.99 -0.46 -0.32
N PRO A 62 -12.57 -1.68 -0.28
CA PRO A 62 -13.90 -1.87 0.28
C PRO A 62 -13.87 -1.37 1.73
N GLY A 63 -14.88 -0.59 2.13
CA GLY A 63 -14.84 0.18 3.38
C GLY A 63 -14.47 -0.63 4.62
N GLY A 64 -13.55 -0.08 5.43
CA GLY A 64 -13.24 -0.55 6.79
C GLY A 64 -11.83 -1.06 7.03
N ALA A 65 -10.99 -1.18 6.01
CA ALA A 65 -9.60 -1.61 6.22
C ALA A 65 -8.69 -0.41 6.57
N VAL A 66 -7.93 -0.58 7.66
CA VAL A 66 -6.84 0.32 8.07
C VAL A 66 -5.60 -0.20 7.37
N VAL A 67 -5.01 0.61 6.48
CA VAL A 67 -3.67 0.35 5.96
C VAL A 67 -2.70 0.74 7.08
N SER A 68 -2.15 -0.28 7.74
CA SER A 68 -0.94 -0.12 8.54
C SER A 68 0.24 -0.36 7.62
N ASP A 69 1.27 0.48 7.68
CA ASP A 69 2.55 0.32 6.98
C ASP A 69 3.34 -0.88 7.56
N VAL A 70 2.75 -2.08 7.57
CA VAL A 70 3.40 -3.29 8.04
C VAL A 70 4.31 -3.76 6.92
N GLN A 71 5.62 -3.68 7.13
CA GLN A 71 6.56 -4.31 6.21
C GLN A 71 6.32 -5.83 6.24
N ALA A 72 6.46 -6.51 5.11
CA ALA A 72 6.16 -7.95 5.03
C ALA A 72 6.99 -8.80 6.02
N GLY A 73 8.17 -8.32 6.41
CA GLY A 73 8.98 -8.93 7.47
C GLY A 73 8.33 -8.85 8.86
N ASP A 74 7.66 -7.74 9.17
CA ASP A 74 6.95 -7.53 10.44
C ASP A 74 5.70 -8.43 10.49
N LEU A 75 4.96 -8.53 9.39
CA LEU A 75 3.78 -9.40 9.30
C LEU A 75 4.12 -10.87 9.54
N ALA A 76 5.21 -11.36 8.95
CA ALA A 76 5.67 -12.74 9.16
C ALA A 76 6.07 -12.98 10.63
N ALA A 77 6.76 -12.02 11.26
CA ALA A 77 7.15 -12.11 12.66
C ALA A 77 5.93 -12.11 13.60
N ASP A 78 4.96 -11.25 13.34
CA ASP A 78 3.73 -11.13 14.14
C ASP A 78 2.89 -12.41 14.08
N ILE A 79 2.72 -12.99 12.89
CA ILE A 79 2.02 -14.27 12.72
C ILE A 79 2.75 -15.39 13.46
N ALA A 80 4.08 -15.44 13.34
CA ALA A 80 4.89 -16.44 14.03
C ALA A 80 4.74 -16.35 15.56
N ASN A 81 4.68 -15.12 16.10
CA ASN A 81 4.50 -14.88 17.52
C ASN A 81 3.08 -15.24 17.98
N ALA A 82 2.05 -14.91 17.20
CA ALA A 82 0.66 -15.27 17.49
C ALA A 82 0.46 -16.80 17.56
N VAL A 83 1.02 -17.54 16.61
CA VAL A 83 0.96 -19.03 16.60
C VAL A 83 1.66 -19.61 17.82
N GLN A 84 2.84 -19.09 18.18
CA GLN A 84 3.56 -19.53 19.37
C GLN A 84 2.75 -19.32 20.65
N ASN A 85 2.19 -18.12 20.82
CA ASN A 85 1.39 -17.79 21.99
C ASN A 85 0.14 -18.68 22.09
N ALA A 86 -0.53 -18.95 20.96
CA ALA A 86 -1.65 -19.87 20.91
C ALA A 86 -1.24 -21.31 21.25
N ALA A 87 -0.12 -21.80 20.71
CA ALA A 87 0.37 -23.16 20.97
C ALA A 87 0.71 -23.37 22.46
N VAL A 88 1.39 -22.40 23.08
CA VAL A 88 1.71 -22.42 24.52
C VAL A 88 0.43 -22.34 25.36
N SER A 89 -0.57 -21.57 24.92
CA SER A 89 -1.83 -21.42 25.66
C SER A 89 -2.75 -22.65 25.61
N VAL A 90 -2.62 -23.51 24.59
CA VAL A 90 -3.53 -24.63 24.35
C VAL A 90 -2.88 -25.98 24.69
N SER A 91 -1.56 -26.04 24.81
CA SER A 91 -0.86 -27.30 25.07
C SER A 91 0.38 -27.12 25.96
N ASP A 92 0.37 -27.85 27.07
CA ASP A 92 1.53 -28.00 27.97
C ASP A 92 2.49 -29.11 27.51
N SER A 93 2.10 -29.91 26.52
CA SER A 93 2.86 -31.07 26.05
C SER A 93 3.73 -30.79 24.83
N LEU A 94 3.52 -29.66 24.15
CA LEU A 94 4.31 -29.29 22.98
C LEU A 94 5.70 -28.86 23.40
N THR A 95 6.70 -29.50 22.83
CA THR A 95 8.10 -29.10 23.00
C THR A 95 8.42 -27.84 22.19
N ALA A 96 9.44 -27.10 22.62
CA ALA A 96 9.92 -25.93 21.89
C ALA A 96 10.39 -26.26 20.45
N ALA A 97 10.78 -27.51 20.17
CA ALA A 97 11.12 -27.95 18.83
C ALA A 97 9.87 -28.07 17.95
N GLU A 98 8.80 -28.67 18.46
CA GLU A 98 7.53 -28.83 17.75
C GLU A 98 6.85 -27.49 17.48
N ILE A 99 6.90 -26.56 18.43
CA ILE A 99 6.37 -25.21 18.25
C ILE A 99 7.11 -24.47 17.13
N ARG A 100 8.45 -24.58 17.07
CA ARG A 100 9.24 -23.97 15.99
C ARG A 100 8.90 -24.55 14.63
N GLU A 101 8.75 -25.87 14.53
CA GLU A 101 8.36 -26.52 13.28
C GLU A 101 6.94 -26.14 12.86
N MET A 102 6.01 -26.02 13.82
CA MET A 102 4.65 -25.55 13.56
C MET A 102 4.64 -24.13 13.00
N LYS A 103 5.40 -23.20 13.61
CA LYS A 103 5.55 -21.82 13.10
C LYS A 103 6.03 -21.81 11.66
N ARG A 104 7.08 -22.60 11.36
CA ARG A 104 7.64 -22.70 10.01
C ARG A 104 6.60 -23.17 8.99
N ARG A 105 5.88 -24.26 9.30
CA ARG A 105 4.85 -24.81 8.41
C ARG A 105 3.68 -23.85 8.17
N VAL A 106 3.25 -23.12 9.20
CA VAL A 106 2.17 -22.13 9.06
C VAL A 106 2.61 -20.99 8.14
N LEU A 107 3.83 -20.49 8.31
CA LEU A 107 4.37 -19.44 7.43
C LEU A 107 4.52 -19.95 5.99
N ASP A 108 5.12 -21.12 5.79
CA ASP A 108 5.29 -21.74 4.47
C ASP A 108 3.94 -21.87 3.73
N GLU A 109 2.88 -22.30 4.45
CA GLU A 109 1.54 -22.44 3.90
C GLU A 109 0.90 -21.08 3.55
N LEU A 110 1.05 -20.07 4.41
CA LEU A 110 0.52 -18.73 4.14
C LEU A 110 1.23 -18.04 2.97
N ILE A 111 2.53 -18.26 2.81
CA ILE A 111 3.30 -17.81 1.64
C ILE A 111 2.78 -18.54 0.39
N ARG A 112 2.62 -19.86 0.45
CA ARG A 112 2.08 -20.68 -0.66
C ARG A 112 0.69 -20.22 -1.11
N GLN A 113 -0.15 -19.77 -0.17
CA GLN A 113 -1.48 -19.24 -0.45
C GLN A 113 -1.46 -17.75 -0.90
N GLY A 114 -0.30 -17.12 -0.98
CA GLY A 114 -0.16 -15.71 -1.34
C GLY A 114 -0.71 -14.74 -0.30
N LYS A 115 -0.83 -15.16 0.97
CA LYS A 115 -1.32 -14.32 2.07
C LYS A 115 -0.21 -13.51 2.74
N ILE A 116 1.04 -13.94 2.58
CA ILE A 116 2.24 -13.21 3.00
C ILE A 116 3.14 -13.05 1.75
N PRO A 117 3.63 -11.84 1.44
CA PRO A 117 4.58 -11.64 0.35
C PRO A 117 5.88 -12.41 0.60
N GLN A 118 6.46 -12.97 -0.46
CA GLN A 118 7.80 -13.57 -0.38
C GLN A 118 8.81 -12.44 -0.22
N VAL A 119 9.36 -12.27 0.97
CA VAL A 119 10.41 -11.28 1.23
C VAL A 119 11.73 -11.91 0.83
N ASP A 120 12.27 -11.52 -0.33
CA ASP A 120 13.66 -11.77 -0.64
C ASP A 120 14.50 -10.99 0.38
N ARG A 121 15.27 -11.73 1.18
CA ARG A 121 16.28 -11.16 2.07
C ARG A 121 17.55 -10.98 1.24
N ASP A 122 17.76 -9.77 0.74
CA ASP A 122 19.07 -9.31 0.29
C ASP A 122 20.03 -9.15 1.49
#